data_AF-D5P5J2-F1
#
_entry.id   AF-D5P5J2-F1
#
_cell.length_a   1.000
_cell.length_b   1.000
_cell.length_c   1.000
_cell.angle_alpha   90.00
_cell.angle_beta   90.00
_cell.angle_gamma   90.00
#
_symmetry.space_group_name_H-M   'P 1'
#
loop_
_entity.id
_entity.type
_entity.pdbx_description
1 polymer ?
#
loop_
_entity_poly.entity_id
_entity_poly.type
_entity_poly.pdbx_seq_one_letter_code
_entity_poly.pdbx_strand_id
1 'polypeptide(L)'
;MAALLWVGRDRHGVLVHVASASGLTEEFGSGSGAHLFRYDATGLRGRRMRSMNDMPASDAGWPQEALIGITDVICLDDTPSVLYNLRVHPVGRPDIVAVVEFSQLGVYDDQQ
;
A
#
# COMPACT_ATOMS: atom_id res chain seq x y z
N MET A 1 -14.79 -40.36 -7.12
CA MET A 1 -16.00 -40.25 -6.28
C MET A 1 -16.82 -39.07 -6.79
N ALA A 2 -18.12 -39.32 -7.02
CA ALA A 2 -19.17 -38.41 -7.48
C ALA A 2 -19.29 -37.14 -6.62
N ALA A 3 -19.96 -36.05 -6.98
CA ALA A 3 -20.49 -35.40 -8.19
C ALA A 3 -21.17 -34.13 -7.64
N LEU A 4 -21.20 -33.02 -8.36
CA LEU A 4 -22.39 -32.15 -8.48
C LEU A 4 -22.13 -31.05 -9.49
N LEU A 5 -22.57 -31.36 -10.71
CA LEU A 5 -22.67 -30.48 -11.85
C LEU A 5 -23.92 -29.61 -11.63
N TRP A 6 -23.76 -28.33 -11.32
CA TRP A 6 -24.88 -27.37 -11.37
C TRP A 6 -24.77 -26.60 -12.69
N VAL A 7 -25.73 -26.84 -13.59
CA VAL A 7 -25.88 -26.09 -14.86
C VAL A 7 -27.07 -25.14 -14.69
N GLY A 8 -26.77 -23.87 -14.44
CA GLY A 8 -27.74 -22.77 -14.52
C GLY A 8 -27.70 -22.18 -15.93
N ARG A 9 -28.83 -22.25 -16.65
CA ARG A 9 -28.98 -21.71 -18.00
C ARG A 9 -29.79 -20.43 -17.90
N ASP A 10 -29.16 -19.27 -18.01
CA ASP A 10 -29.85 -18.01 -18.25
C ASP A 10 -29.46 -17.46 -19.62
N ARG A 11 -30.44 -16.94 -20.35
CA ARG A 11 -30.22 -16.32 -21.66
C ARG A 11 -29.59 -14.95 -21.40
N HIS A 12 -28.82 -14.46 -22.36
CA HIS A 12 -27.97 -13.26 -22.29
C HIS A 12 -26.58 -13.58 -21.73
N GLY A 13 -25.64 -13.76 -22.65
CA GLY A 13 -24.33 -14.34 -22.38
C GLY A 13 -23.40 -13.46 -21.54
N VAL A 14 -22.32 -14.08 -21.07
CA VAL A 14 -20.92 -13.62 -21.19
C VAL A 14 -19.99 -14.58 -20.43
N LEU A 15 -18.84 -14.84 -21.08
CA LEU A 15 -17.54 -15.34 -20.62
C LEU A 15 -17.45 -16.42 -19.52
N VAL A 16 -17.00 -17.61 -19.91
CA VAL A 16 -16.51 -18.64 -18.98
C VAL A 16 -15.03 -18.36 -18.68
N HIS A 17 -14.71 -17.90 -17.47
CA HIS A 17 -13.32 -17.90 -16.99
C HIS A 17 -13.00 -19.30 -16.44
N VAL A 18 -12.07 -19.99 -17.09
CA VAL A 18 -11.53 -21.26 -16.60
C VAL A 18 -10.47 -20.92 -15.54
N ALA A 19 -10.83 -20.98 -14.26
CA ALA A 19 -9.86 -20.98 -13.18
C ALA A 19 -9.33 -22.40 -12.99
N SER A 20 -8.13 -22.67 -13.54
CA SER A 20 -7.38 -23.88 -13.25
C SER A 20 -6.74 -23.72 -11.87
N ALA A 21 -7.21 -24.49 -10.88
CA ALA A 21 -6.64 -24.49 -9.54
C ALA A 21 -5.47 -25.49 -9.47
N SER A 22 -4.25 -24.97 -9.57
CA SER A 22 -3.00 -25.68 -9.25
C SER A 22 -2.01 -24.69 -8.63
N GLY A 23 -1.54 -24.99 -7.41
CA GLY A 23 -0.54 -24.21 -6.66
C GLY A 23 -1.15 -23.65 -5.37
N LEU A 24 -1.09 -24.40 -4.27
CA LEU A 24 -0.05 -24.30 -3.24
C LEU A 24 -0.13 -22.99 -2.43
N THR A 25 -0.58 -23.20 -1.19
CA THR A 25 -0.52 -22.34 -0.01
C THR A 25 0.76 -21.51 0.09
N GLU A 26 0.63 -20.19 -0.03
CA GLU A 26 1.34 -19.19 0.78
C GLU A 26 0.37 -18.01 0.96
N GLU A 27 -0.29 -17.97 2.12
CA GLU A 27 -1.18 -16.89 2.52
C GLU A 27 -0.36 -15.65 2.88
N PHE A 28 0.07 -14.89 1.87
CA PHE A 28 0.40 -13.48 2.08
C PHE A 28 -0.92 -12.72 2.07
N GLY A 29 -1.33 -12.22 3.23
CA GLY A 29 -2.48 -11.33 3.37
C GLY A 29 -2.35 -10.13 2.42
N SER A 30 -2.90 -10.27 1.21
CA SER A 30 -3.20 -9.18 0.29
C SER A 30 -4.44 -8.45 0.79
N GLY A 31 -4.33 -7.87 1.98
CA GLY A 31 -5.38 -7.12 2.63
C GLY A 31 -4.82 -5.80 3.12
N SER A 32 -4.71 -4.83 2.21
CA SER A 32 -4.85 -3.36 2.41
C SER A 32 -4.23 -2.64 1.20
N GLY A 33 -5.06 -2.07 0.34
CA GLY A 33 -4.70 -1.43 -0.93
C GLY A 33 -3.99 -0.08 -0.78
N ALA A 34 -2.70 -0.13 -0.44
CA ALA A 34 -1.84 1.06 -0.54
C ALA A 34 -1.57 1.36 -2.03
N HIS A 35 -1.81 2.59 -2.46
CA HIS A 35 -1.57 3.04 -3.83
C HIS A 35 -0.65 4.26 -3.87
N LEU A 36 0.13 4.37 -4.94
CA LEU A 36 0.96 5.56 -5.18
C LEU A 36 0.07 6.77 -5.47
N PHE A 37 0.52 7.94 -5.04
CA PHE A 37 -0.18 9.21 -5.26
C PHE A 37 0.72 10.17 -6.04
N ARG A 38 0.10 11.22 -6.61
CA ARG A 38 0.83 12.25 -7.36
C ARG A 38 1.49 13.23 -6.41
N TYR A 39 2.55 13.90 -6.87
CA TYR A 39 3.23 14.96 -6.13
C TYR A 39 2.28 16.10 -5.68
N ASP A 40 1.23 16.40 -6.44
CA ASP A 40 0.23 17.42 -6.12
C ASP A 40 -0.86 16.92 -5.15
N ALA A 41 -0.70 15.72 -4.55
CA ALA A 41 -1.66 15.20 -3.59
C ALA A 41 -1.71 16.07 -2.33
N THR A 42 -2.93 16.34 -1.88
CA THR A 42 -3.27 17.13 -0.69
C THR A 42 -4.04 16.28 0.30
N GLY A 43 -4.20 16.75 1.54
CA GLY A 43 -4.93 16.02 2.58
C GLY A 43 -4.21 14.75 3.04
N LEU A 44 -2.87 14.71 2.92
CA LEU A 44 -2.07 13.55 3.32
C LEU A 44 -1.84 13.49 4.83
N ARG A 45 -2.00 14.61 5.53
CA ARG A 45 -1.70 14.70 6.95
C ARG A 45 -2.59 13.77 7.77
N GLY A 46 -1.96 12.98 8.64
CA GLY A 46 -2.63 11.99 9.48
C GLY A 46 -3.02 10.72 8.73
N ARG A 47 -2.86 10.64 7.41
CA ARG A 47 -3.15 9.43 6.66
C ARG A 47 -2.10 8.36 6.95
N ARG A 48 -2.59 7.12 7.08
CA ARG A 48 -1.73 5.96 7.13
C ARG A 48 -1.15 5.70 5.73
N MET A 49 0.14 5.47 5.68
CA MET A 49 0.89 5.14 4.48
C MET A 49 1.70 3.87 4.71
N ARG A 50 1.97 3.22 3.59
CA ARG A 50 2.84 2.07 3.48
C ARG A 50 4.18 2.50 2.90
N SER A 51 5.28 2.18 3.59
CA SER A 51 6.60 2.18 2.98
C SER A 51 6.66 1.06 1.94
N MET A 52 6.93 1.44 0.70
CA MET A 52 7.07 0.52 -0.43
C MET A 52 8.51 0.01 -0.57
N ASN A 53 9.46 0.62 0.16
CA ASN A 53 10.87 0.24 0.18
C ASN A 53 11.29 -0.29 1.55
N ASP A 54 12.18 -1.28 1.57
CA ASP A 54 12.70 -1.89 2.80
C ASP A 54 13.64 -0.95 3.56
N MET A 55 14.34 -0.09 2.81
CA MET A 55 15.24 0.94 3.33
C MET A 55 14.80 2.31 2.80
N PRO A 56 13.74 2.91 3.38
CA PRO A 56 13.23 4.19 2.92
C PRO A 56 14.30 5.29 3.11
N ALA A 57 14.34 6.22 2.16
CA ALA A 57 15.33 7.29 2.12
C ALA A 57 14.65 8.61 1.74
N SER A 58 15.28 9.71 2.13
CA SER A 58 14.91 11.02 1.58
C SER A 58 15.27 11.11 0.09
N ASP A 59 14.72 12.08 -0.62
CA ASP A 59 15.07 12.40 -2.02
C ASP A 59 16.59 12.55 -2.24
N ALA A 60 17.30 13.13 -1.27
CA ALA A 60 18.76 13.26 -1.31
C ALA A 60 19.53 11.94 -1.09
N GLY A 61 18.84 10.80 -0.98
CA GLY A 61 19.44 9.46 -0.82
C GLY A 61 19.82 9.09 0.61
N TRP A 62 19.50 9.92 1.62
CA TRP A 62 19.80 9.62 3.01
C TRP A 62 18.85 8.56 3.58
N PRO A 63 19.36 7.38 4.00
CA PRO A 63 18.52 6.33 4.55
C PRO A 63 17.92 6.76 5.89
N GLN A 64 16.66 6.40 6.11
CA GLN A 64 15.95 6.64 7.36
C GLN A 64 16.05 5.38 8.23
N GLU A 65 17.16 5.24 8.96
CA GLU A 65 17.47 4.05 9.76
C GLU A 65 16.34 3.64 10.72
N ALA A 66 15.62 4.62 11.26
CA ALA A 66 14.49 4.39 12.17
C ALA A 66 13.25 3.76 11.51
N LEU A 67 13.22 3.71 10.17
CA LEU A 67 12.15 3.12 9.37
C LEU A 67 12.58 1.82 8.67
N ILE A 68 13.82 1.35 8.84
CA ILE A 68 14.25 0.07 8.27
C ILE A 68 13.40 -1.06 8.88
N GLY A 69 12.76 -1.85 8.02
CA GLY A 69 11.83 -2.90 8.42
C GLY A 69 10.48 -2.41 8.95
N ILE A 70 10.17 -1.10 8.85
CA ILE A 70 8.88 -0.53 9.22
C ILE A 70 8.04 -0.31 7.96
N THR A 71 6.94 -1.06 7.86
CA THR A 71 6.03 -0.99 6.71
C THR A 71 5.00 0.13 6.87
N ASP A 72 4.49 0.35 8.09
CA ASP A 72 3.39 1.26 8.35
C ASP A 72 3.84 2.57 8.99
N VAL A 73 3.51 3.68 8.35
CA VAL A 73 3.84 5.03 8.80
C VAL A 73 2.63 5.94 8.73
N ILE A 74 2.65 7.03 9.50
CA ILE A 74 1.64 8.08 9.46
C ILE A 74 2.29 9.35 8.91
N CYS A 75 1.66 9.97 7.93
CA CYS A 75 2.13 11.20 7.34
C CYS A 75 1.85 12.41 8.24
N LEU A 76 2.82 13.30 8.37
CA LEU A 76 2.73 14.51 9.20
C LEU A 76 2.46 15.77 8.36
N ASP A 77 2.80 15.73 7.07
CA ASP A 77 2.60 16.84 6.15
C ASP A 77 1.32 16.66 5.32
N ASP A 78 0.69 17.78 4.95
CA ASP A 78 -0.52 17.75 4.12
C ASP A 78 -0.22 17.51 2.64
N THR A 79 0.93 18.00 2.17
CA THR A 79 1.41 17.92 0.80
C THR A 79 2.90 17.55 0.79
N PRO A 80 3.40 16.91 -0.28
CA PRO A 80 4.84 16.75 -0.49
C PRO A 80 5.56 18.10 -0.47
N SER A 81 6.77 18.13 0.11
CA SER A 81 7.64 19.31 0.06
C SER A 81 8.23 19.52 -1.34
N VAL A 82 8.78 20.73 -1.60
CA VAL A 82 9.48 21.04 -2.86
C VAL A 82 10.67 20.12 -3.17
N LEU A 83 11.16 19.41 -2.16
CA LEU A 83 12.23 18.43 -2.28
C LEU A 83 11.69 17.00 -2.42
N TYR A 84 10.42 16.83 -2.84
CA TYR A 84 9.78 15.52 -3.03
C TYR A 84 9.72 14.67 -1.76
N ASN A 85 9.83 15.28 -0.57
CA ASN A 85 9.82 14.56 0.70
C ASN A 85 8.53 14.77 1.48
N LEU A 86 8.17 13.77 2.28
CA LEU A 86 7.17 13.81 3.33
C LEU A 86 7.79 13.44 4.67
N ARG A 87 7.38 14.14 5.73
CA ARG A 87 7.66 13.73 7.09
C ARG A 87 6.65 12.69 7.53
N VAL A 88 7.16 11.60 8.08
CA VAL A 88 6.35 10.51 8.58
C VAL A 88 6.86 10.04 9.93
N HIS A 89 6.00 9.39 10.70
CA HIS A 89 6.42 8.63 11.89
C HIS A 89 5.93 7.19 11.80
N PRO A 90 6.64 6.21 12.39
CA PRO A 90 6.12 4.86 12.53
C PRO A 90 4.78 4.84 13.27
N VAL A 91 3.89 3.93 12.90
CA VAL A 91 2.69 3.65 13.71
C VAL A 91 3.13 3.25 15.12
N GLY A 92 2.55 3.90 16.14
CA GLY A 92 2.87 3.66 17.55
C GLY A 92 4.13 4.37 18.08
N ARG A 93 4.90 5.09 17.26
CA ARG A 93 6.08 5.87 17.69
C ARG A 93 6.07 7.30 17.13
N PRO A 94 5.17 8.19 17.61
CA PRO A 94 5.05 9.55 17.11
C PRO A 94 6.26 10.45 17.41
N ASP A 95 7.08 10.10 18.42
CA ASP A 95 8.32 10.80 18.76
C ASP A 95 9.42 10.66 17.71
N ILE A 96 9.32 9.67 16.81
CA ILE A 96 10.30 9.43 15.75
C ILE A 96 9.79 10.05 14.45
N VAL A 97 10.42 11.11 13.99
CA VAL A 97 10.12 11.72 12.70
C VAL A 97 11.22 11.39 11.71
N ALA A 98 10.82 10.83 10.57
CA ALA A 98 11.69 10.51 9.44
C ALA A 98 11.23 11.28 8.20
N VAL A 99 12.17 11.54 7.29
CA VAL A 99 11.92 12.27 6.04
C VAL A 99 12.11 11.30 4.88
N VAL A 100 11.03 10.99 4.18
CA VAL A 100 11.00 9.96 3.13
C VAL A 100 10.54 10.58 1.82
N GLU A 101 11.17 10.16 0.73
CA GLU A 101 10.76 10.54 -0.62
C GLU A 101 9.35 10.00 -0.92
N PHE A 102 8.47 10.83 -1.49
CA PHE A 102 7.04 10.52 -1.58
C PHE A 102 6.72 9.32 -2.49
N SER A 103 7.52 9.04 -3.52
CA SER A 103 7.30 7.91 -4.43
C SER A 103 7.58 6.54 -3.76
N GLN A 104 8.31 6.54 -2.64
CA GLN A 104 8.51 5.38 -1.80
C GLN A 104 7.33 5.11 -0.85
N LEU A 105 6.32 5.98 -0.83
CA LEU A 105 5.16 5.87 0.04
C LEU A 105 3.89 5.58 -0.79
N GLY A 106 3.15 4.56 -0.37
CA GLY A 106 1.79 4.30 -0.84
C GLY A 106 0.78 4.75 0.20
N VAL A 107 -0.27 5.46 -0.19
CA VAL A 107 -1.32 5.83 0.76
C VAL A 107 -2.37 4.73 0.84
N TYR A 108 -2.80 4.37 2.05
CA TYR A 108 -3.93 3.45 2.18
C TYR A 108 -5.21 4.16 1.75
N ASP A 109 -6.01 3.45 0.97
CA ASP A 109 -7.33 3.89 0.61
C ASP A 109 -8.24 3.80 1.83
N ASP A 110 -8.69 4.96 2.32
CA ASP A 110 -9.62 5.08 3.43
C ASP A 110 -11.05 5.12 2.85
N GLN A 111 -11.45 4.07 2.12
CA GLN A 111 -12.87 3.80 1.84
C GLN A 111 -13.45 3.06 3.06
N GLN A 112 -13.72 3.78 4.15
CA GLN A 112 -14.65 3.34 5.20
C GLN A 112 -15.68 4.43 5.52
#